data_AF-A0A4P9XCI8-F1
#
_entry.id   AF-A0A4P9XCI8-F1
#
_cell.length_a   1.000
_cell.length_b   1.000
_cell.length_c   1.000
_cell.angle_alpha   90.00
_cell.angle_beta   90.00
_cell.angle_gamma   90.00
#
_symmetry.space_group_name_H-M   'P 1'
#
loop_
_entity.id
_entity.type
_entity.pdbx_description
1 polymer ?
#
loop_
_entity_poly.entity_id
_entity_poly.type
_entity_poly.pdbx_seq_one_letter_code
_entity_poly.pdbx_strand_id
1 'polypeptide(L)' 'MSALSNLVHRSVVLVPLSFGHPDTAELSQVMGGSAWGAATQAAGDGSRQVTEAELALAAYQGKNLVHTK' A
#
# COMPACT_ATOMS: atom_id res chain seq x y z
N MET A 1 -13.46 13.17 0.26
CA MET A 1 -12.88 13.53 -1.06
C MET A 1 -12.07 12.33 -1.55
N SER A 2 -12.34 11.79 -2.74
CA SER A 2 -11.65 10.58 -3.25
C SER A 2 -10.39 10.96 -4.02
N ALA A 3 -9.21 10.53 -3.54
CA ALA A 3 -7.94 10.77 -4.22
C ALA A 3 -7.91 10.11 -5.61
N LEU A 4 -8.44 8.89 -5.73
CA LEU A 4 -8.47 8.15 -6.98
C LEU A 4 -9.25 8.89 -8.08
N SER A 5 -10.43 9.42 -7.75
CA SER A 5 -11.26 10.16 -8.72
C SER A 5 -10.53 11.40 -9.26
N ASN A 6 -9.81 12.12 -8.40
CA ASN A 6 -9.04 13.30 -8.81
C ASN A 6 -7.88 12.95 -9.75
N LEU A 7 -7.17 11.86 -9.48
CA LEU A 7 -6.04 11.40 -10.31
C LEU A 7 -6.51 10.92 -11.68
N VAL A 8 -7.58 10.12 -11.72
CA VAL A 8 -8.16 9.61 -12.97
C VAL A 8 -8.68 10.75 -13.85
N HIS A 9 -9.35 11.75 -13.27
CA HIS A 9 -9.81 12.92 -14.03
C HIS A 9 -8.64 13.72 -14.65
N ARG A 10 -7.47 13.69 -14.02
CA ARG A 10 -6.23 14.33 -14.49
C ARG A 10 -5.38 13.41 -15.37
N SER A 11 -5.94 12.30 -15.87
CA SER A 11 -5.27 11.33 -16.74
C SER A 11 -3.98 10.73 -16.14
N VAL A 12 -3.92 10.62 -14.81
CA VAL A 12 -2.81 9.92 -14.14
C VAL A 12 -3.07 8.41 -14.22
N VAL A 13 -2.09 7.66 -14.75
CA VAL A 13 -2.13 6.20 -14.78
C VAL A 13 -1.97 5.65 -13.37
N LEU A 14 -2.90 4.79 -12.95
CA LEU A 14 -2.84 4.12 -11.65
C LEU A 14 -2.15 2.77 -11.78
N VAL A 15 -1.10 2.54 -10.98
CA VAL A 15 -0.44 1.25 -10.84
C VAL A 15 -0.71 0.70 -9.43
N PRO A 16 -1.57 -0.33 -9.27
CA PRO A 16 -1.90 -0.90 -7.97
C PRO A 16 -0.79 -1.85 -7.45
N LEU A 17 -0.84 -2.17 -6.16
CA LEU A 17 0.13 -3.02 -5.48
C LEU A 17 -0.01 -4.51 -5.83
N SER A 18 -1.23 -4.97 -6.11
CA SER A 18 -1.60 -6.40 -6.25
C SER A 18 -1.37 -7.24 -4.97
N PHE A 19 -1.56 -8.57 -5.06
CA PHE A 19 -1.31 -9.55 -4.00
C PHE A 19 -0.02 -10.37 -4.22
N GLY A 20 0.93 -9.84 -5.01
CA GLY A 20 2.16 -10.57 -5.35
C GLY A 20 3.21 -10.66 -4.23
N HIS A 21 3.11 -9.86 -3.17
CA HIS A 21 4.03 -9.90 -2.03
C HIS A 21 3.50 -10.85 -0.94
N PRO A 22 4.33 -11.73 -0.35
CA PRO A 22 3.87 -12.72 0.63
C PRO A 22 3.17 -12.10 1.85
N ASP A 23 3.67 -10.96 2.32
CA ASP A 23 3.06 -10.25 3.46
C ASP A 23 1.60 -9.82 3.21
N THR A 24 1.12 -9.76 1.95
CA THR A 24 -0.29 -9.44 1.68
C THR A 24 -1.27 -10.55 2.10
N ALA A 25 -0.78 -11.77 2.37
CA ALA A 25 -1.56 -12.92 2.83
C ALA A 25 -1.36 -13.23 4.32
N GLU A 26 -0.53 -12.47 5.03
CA GLU A 26 -0.26 -12.67 6.45
C GLU A 26 -1.45 -12.21 7.31
N LEU A 27 -1.84 -13.04 8.28
CA LEU A 27 -3.04 -12.84 9.11
C LEU A 27 -2.76 -12.89 10.61
N SER A 28 -1.53 -13.18 11.03
CA SER A 28 -1.16 -13.29 12.44
C SER A 28 -1.02 -11.95 13.17
N GLN A 29 -0.90 -10.85 12.43
CA GLN A 29 -0.74 -9.51 12.98
C GLN A 29 -1.62 -8.49 12.25
N VAL A 30 -2.00 -7.42 12.96
CA VAL A 30 -2.70 -6.28 12.35
C VAL A 30 -1.73 -5.56 11.43
N MET A 31 -2.08 -5.44 10.16
CA MET A 31 -1.31 -4.72 9.15
C MET A 31 -2.21 -3.80 8.32
N GLY A 32 -1.61 -2.71 7.83
CA GLY A 32 -2.23 -1.87 6.80
C GLY A 32 -1.94 -2.39 5.38
N GLY A 33 -2.74 -1.92 4.43
CA GLY A 33 -2.54 -2.15 3.00
C GLY A 33 -3.65 -2.99 2.36
N SER A 34 -3.71 -2.93 1.03
CA SER A 34 -4.61 -3.74 0.21
C SER A 34 -4.07 -3.84 -1.22
N ALA A 35 -4.80 -4.52 -2.11
CA ALA A 35 -4.45 -4.53 -3.53
C ALA A 35 -4.29 -3.13 -4.16
N TRP A 36 -4.90 -2.10 -3.57
CA TRP A 36 -4.82 -0.72 -4.06
C TRP A 36 -3.50 -0.01 -3.74
N GLY A 37 -2.76 -0.47 -2.73
CA GLY A 37 -1.57 0.22 -2.23
C GLY A 37 -1.17 -0.23 -0.83
N ALA A 38 0.10 -0.03 -0.50
CA ALA A 38 0.63 -0.22 0.83
C ALA A 38 0.06 0.86 1.77
N ALA A 39 -0.17 0.48 3.03
CA ALA A 39 -0.60 1.40 4.08
C ALA A 39 -0.13 0.88 5.44
N THR A 40 -0.29 1.70 6.48
CA THR A 40 0.03 1.35 7.87
C THR A 40 -1.14 1.73 8.78
N GLN A 41 -1.28 1.04 9.91
CA GLN A 41 -2.25 1.37 10.95
C GLN A 41 -1.59 2.16 12.08
N ALA A 42 -2.05 3.38 12.34
CA ALA A 42 -1.45 4.27 13.35
C ALA A 42 -2.01 4.07 14.77
N ALA A 43 -2.97 3.17 14.98
CA ALA A 43 -3.85 3.14 16.17
C ALA A 43 -4.69 4.43 16.33
N GLY A 44 -5.65 4.41 17.26
CA GLY A 44 -6.57 5.55 17.46
C GLY A 44 -5.90 6.80 18.05
N ASP A 45 -4.79 6.61 18.75
CA ASP A 45 -4.00 7.64 19.41
C ASP A 45 -2.71 8.01 18.63
N GLY A 46 -2.46 7.37 17.50
CA GLY A 46 -1.24 7.58 16.70
C GLY A 46 0.01 6.89 17.25
N SER A 47 -0.10 6.07 18.30
CA SER A 47 1.06 5.47 18.98
C SER A 47 1.72 4.33 18.21
N ARG A 48 0.97 3.61 17.37
CA ARG A 48 1.49 2.44 16.65
C ARG A 48 2.47 2.87 15.56
N GLN A 49 3.67 2.34 15.66
CA GLN A 49 4.72 2.53 14.66
C GLN A 49 4.54 1.58 13.47
N VAL A 50 5.14 1.96 12.34
CA VAL A 50 5.17 1.15 11.12
C VAL A 50 5.96 -0.13 11.37
N THR A 51 5.42 -1.27 10.96
CA THR A 51 6.11 -2.58 11.12
C THR A 51 7.04 -2.87 9.94
N GLU A 52 7.96 -3.82 10.12
CA GLU A 52 8.87 -4.24 9.04
C GLU A 52 8.13 -4.78 7.82
N ALA A 53 7.03 -5.52 8.02
CA ALA A 53 6.19 -6.02 6.93
C ALA A 53 5.52 -4.88 6.14
N GLU A 54 5.04 -3.84 6.82
CA GLU A 54 4.46 -2.65 6.16
C GLU A 54 5.52 -1.88 5.33
N LEU A 55 6.75 -1.77 5.85
CA LEU A 55 7.88 -1.18 5.12
C LEU A 55 8.29 -2.02 3.91
N ALA A 56 8.34 -3.35 4.06
CA ALA A 56 8.64 -4.27 2.96
C ALA A 56 7.61 -4.14 1.83
N LEU A 57 6.32 -4.05 2.19
CA LEU A 57 5.24 -3.87 1.24
C LEU A 57 5.31 -2.52 0.51
N ALA A 58 5.65 -1.45 1.21
CA ALA A 58 5.86 -0.13 0.61
C ALA A 58 7.06 -0.12 -0.36
N ALA A 59 8.15 -0.80 0.00
CA ALA A 59 9.31 -0.95 -0.89
C ALA A 59 8.98 -1.78 -2.13
N TYR A 60 8.18 -2.83 -1.97
CA TYR A 60 7.67 -3.63 -3.09
C TYR A 60 6.79 -2.79 -4.03
N GLN A 61 5.90 -1.95 -3.48
CA GLN A 61 5.10 -1.01 -4.28
C GLN A 61 5.99 -0.08 -5.12
N GLY A 62 7.00 0.53 -4.50
CA GLY A 62 7.91 1.44 -5.18
C GLY A 62 8.68 0.76 -6.32
N LYS A 63 9.13 -0.49 -6.10
CA LYS A 63 9.77 -1.29 -7.15
C LYS A 63 8.81 -1.57 -8.31
N ASN A 64 7.59 -2.00 -8.04
CA ASN A 64 6.63 -2.33 -9.09
C ASN A 64 6.22 -1.11 -9.92
N LEU A 65 6.07 0.05 -9.27
CA LEU A 65 5.75 1.30 -9.97
C LEU A 65 6.78 1.63 -11.06
N VAL A 66 8.08 1.41 -10.79
CA VAL A 66 9.16 1.69 -11.74
C VAL A 66 9.25 0.66 -12.88
N HIS A 67 8.94 -0.61 -12.60
CA HIS A 67 9.07 -1.69 -13.58
C HIS A 67 7.82 -1.88 -14.46
N THR A 68 6.71 -1.24 -14.12
CA THR A 68 5.48 -1.30 -14.90
C THR A 68 5.67 -0.56 -16.23
N LYS A 69 5.48 -1.27 -17.34
CA LYS A 69 5.58 -0.74 -18.72
C LYS A 69 4.23 -0.32 -19.25
#